data_AF-A0A9E3MRJ8-F1
#
_entry.id   AF-A0A9E3MRJ8-F1
#
_cell.length_a   1.000
_cell.length_b   1.000
_cell.length_c   1.000
_cell.angle_alpha   90.00
_cell.angle_beta   90.00
_cell.angle_gamma   90.00
#
_symmetry.space_group_name_H-M   'P 1'
#
loop_
_entity.id
_entity.type
_entity.pdbx_description
1 polymer ?
#
loop_
_entity_poly.entity_id
_entity_poly.type
_entity_poly.pdbx_seq_one_letter_code
_entity_poly.pdbx_strand_id
1 'polypeptide(L)'
;VNLHSGGKGRYGMTPEAESFVAGVLAHLHALTALTAPSPASYLRLKPSQWAGVFTAWGRETREAAVRIVTGTAGRTDRAANLELKPVDLAANPYLAFTGLIAAGLDGLTSSMPLPREITGDPALLAADRATALGVRRLPTSLSQAVRAFRADEQLRAALGPVLADAVVAVRFGESDSVAELDDEQIAAAYRWKY
;
A
#
# COMPACT_ATOMS: atom_id res chain seq x y z
N VAL A 1 2.09 24.45 -4.73
CA VAL A 1 3.43 23.99 -4.29
C VAL A 1 3.38 22.48 -4.24
N ASN A 2 4.38 21.77 -4.81
CA ASN A 2 4.44 20.31 -4.75
C ASN A 2 5.41 19.89 -3.64
N LEU A 3 4.90 19.31 -2.55
CA LEU A 3 5.70 18.94 -1.37
C LEU A 3 6.68 17.80 -1.63
N HIS A 4 6.49 16.99 -2.69
CA HIS A 4 7.46 15.98 -3.10
C HIS A 4 8.68 16.58 -3.83
N SER A 5 8.80 17.91 -3.92
CA SER A 5 9.88 18.62 -4.58
C SER A 5 10.26 19.90 -3.81
N GLY A 6 11.45 20.45 -4.08
CA GLY A 6 11.89 21.74 -3.51
C GLY A 6 12.26 21.73 -2.02
N GLY A 7 12.22 20.57 -1.36
CA GLY A 7 12.72 20.36 0.00
C GLY A 7 14.20 19.96 0.04
N LYS A 8 14.73 19.85 1.26
CA LYS A 8 16.11 19.41 1.54
C LYS A 8 16.21 17.91 1.87
N GLY A 9 15.09 17.20 1.92
CA GLY A 9 15.01 15.78 2.21
C GLY A 9 15.41 14.92 1.01
N ARG A 10 15.20 13.60 1.13
CA ARG A 10 15.56 12.65 0.07
C ARG A 10 14.86 13.01 -1.23
N TYR A 11 15.63 13.07 -2.31
CA TYR A 11 15.13 13.35 -3.66
C TYR A 11 14.39 14.68 -3.82
N GLY A 12 14.66 15.64 -2.93
CA GLY A 12 13.99 16.94 -2.94
C GLY A 12 12.64 16.96 -2.24
N MET A 13 12.26 15.91 -1.50
CA MET A 13 11.06 15.93 -0.66
C MET A 13 11.20 16.93 0.49
N THR A 14 10.09 17.57 0.88
CA THR A 14 10.01 18.30 2.15
C THR A 14 9.85 17.33 3.33
N PRO A 15 10.08 17.76 4.58
CA PRO A 15 9.81 16.92 5.76
C PRO A 15 8.37 16.40 5.82
N GLU A 16 7.41 17.20 5.37
CA GLU A 16 6.00 16.82 5.27
C GLU A 16 5.83 15.69 4.25
N ALA A 17 6.41 15.80 3.06
CA ALA A 17 6.33 14.73 2.07
C ALA A 17 7.00 13.44 2.55
N GLU A 18 8.13 13.52 3.26
CA GLU A 18 8.71 12.33 3.88
C GLU A 18 7.76 11.69 4.90
N SER A 19 7.17 12.51 5.77
CA SER A 19 6.23 12.05 6.81
C SER A 19 4.96 11.43 6.20
N PHE A 20 4.45 12.00 5.11
CA PHE A 20 3.32 11.43 4.38
C PHE A 20 3.64 10.02 3.86
N VAL A 21 4.80 9.83 3.24
CA VAL A 21 5.25 8.53 2.73
C VAL A 21 5.46 7.54 3.87
N ALA A 22 5.98 8.00 5.01
CA ALA A 22 6.14 7.18 6.21
C ALA A 22 4.78 6.66 6.74
N GLY A 23 3.77 7.52 6.80
CA GLY A 23 2.40 7.13 7.18
C GLY A 23 1.81 6.08 6.22
N VAL A 24 1.92 6.29 4.91
CA VAL A 24 1.46 5.30 3.91
C VAL A 24 2.12 3.93 4.12
N LEU A 25 3.42 3.89 4.43
CA LEU A 25 4.13 2.64 4.73
C LEU A 25 3.68 1.98 6.03
N ALA A 26 3.40 2.78 7.07
CA ALA A 26 2.94 2.29 8.36
C ALA A 26 1.58 1.56 8.26
N HIS A 27 0.67 2.13 7.48
CA HIS A 27 -0.69 1.61 7.27
C HIS A 27 -0.82 0.62 6.10
N LEU A 28 0.28 0.31 5.41
CA LEU A 28 0.23 -0.37 4.11
C LEU A 28 -0.44 -1.76 4.15
N HIS A 29 -0.27 -2.52 5.23
CA HIS A 29 -0.95 -3.81 5.40
C HIS A 29 -2.47 -3.67 5.50
N ALA A 30 -2.95 -2.62 6.15
CA ALA A 30 -4.36 -2.33 6.29
C ALA A 30 -4.94 -1.71 5.02
N LEU A 31 -4.17 -0.85 4.34
CA LEU A 31 -4.54 -0.24 3.07
C LEU A 31 -4.88 -1.27 1.99
N THR A 32 -4.22 -2.44 1.96
CA THR A 32 -4.53 -3.47 0.96
C THR A 32 -5.96 -4.02 1.06
N ALA A 33 -6.65 -3.88 2.19
CA ALA A 33 -8.07 -4.22 2.29
C ALA A 33 -8.98 -3.25 1.51
N LEU A 34 -8.47 -2.06 1.17
CA LEU A 34 -9.15 -1.02 0.40
C LEU A 34 -8.63 -0.94 -1.04
N THR A 35 -7.33 -1.16 -1.24
CA THR A 35 -6.64 -0.99 -2.54
C THR A 35 -6.50 -2.27 -3.34
N ALA A 36 -6.52 -3.44 -2.68
CA ALA A 36 -6.46 -4.77 -3.30
C ALA A 36 -7.53 -5.68 -2.69
N PRO A 37 -8.83 -5.32 -2.82
CA PRO A 37 -9.86 -5.80 -1.90
C PRO A 37 -10.58 -7.07 -2.38
N SER A 38 -10.02 -7.83 -3.32
CA SER A 38 -10.62 -9.07 -3.84
C SER A 38 -9.74 -10.28 -3.48
N PRO A 39 -10.30 -11.49 -3.29
CA PRO A 39 -9.49 -12.70 -3.24
C PRO A 39 -8.57 -12.84 -4.48
N ALA A 40 -9.05 -12.46 -5.67
CA ALA A 40 -8.27 -12.49 -6.90
C ALA A 40 -7.08 -11.50 -6.91
N SER A 41 -7.15 -10.41 -6.12
CA SER A 41 -6.04 -9.46 -5.96
C SER A 41 -4.76 -10.16 -5.49
N TYR A 42 -4.89 -11.17 -4.61
CA TYR A 42 -3.76 -11.86 -4.01
C TYR A 42 -3.11 -12.89 -4.94
N LEU A 43 -3.77 -13.25 -6.05
CA LEU A 43 -3.15 -14.01 -7.14
C LEU A 43 -2.10 -13.16 -7.88
N ARG A 44 -2.32 -11.83 -7.97
CA ARG A 44 -1.39 -10.85 -8.56
C ARG A 44 -0.30 -10.42 -7.58
N LEU A 45 -0.63 -10.26 -6.31
CA LEU A 45 0.32 -9.82 -5.27
C LEU A 45 1.29 -10.96 -4.91
N LYS A 46 2.16 -11.34 -5.85
CA LYS A 46 3.25 -12.30 -5.66
C LYS A 46 4.62 -11.58 -5.79
N PRO A 47 5.67 -12.01 -5.06
CA PRO A 47 7.00 -11.42 -5.17
C PRO A 47 7.56 -11.46 -6.59
N SER A 48 8.42 -10.50 -6.92
CA SER A 48 9.15 -10.42 -8.20
C SER A 48 8.25 -10.40 -9.45
N GLN A 49 7.06 -9.80 -9.32
CA GLN A 49 6.08 -9.55 -10.40
C GLN A 49 5.78 -8.04 -10.53
N TRP A 50 6.65 -7.17 -10.00
CA TRP A 50 6.44 -5.71 -9.92
C TRP A 50 5.13 -5.31 -9.25
N ALA A 51 4.61 -6.15 -8.36
CA ALA A 51 3.36 -5.91 -7.65
C ALA A 51 3.55 -5.05 -6.38
N GLY A 52 4.79 -4.85 -5.92
CA GLY A 52 5.09 -4.03 -4.75
C GLY A 52 4.56 -4.66 -3.47
N VAL A 53 5.05 -5.85 -3.13
CA VAL A 53 4.43 -6.73 -2.12
C VAL A 53 5.12 -6.71 -0.75
N PHE A 54 6.01 -5.73 -0.52
CA PHE A 54 6.70 -5.54 0.75
C PHE A 54 6.52 -4.11 1.26
N THR A 55 6.57 -3.91 2.58
CA THR A 55 6.58 -2.57 3.23
C THR A 55 7.90 -1.86 2.99
N ALA A 56 8.10 -1.47 1.73
CA ALA A 56 9.31 -0.86 1.23
C ALA A 56 8.95 0.31 0.33
N TRP A 57 9.80 1.33 0.36
CA TRP A 57 9.78 2.42 -0.59
C TRP A 57 11.16 2.62 -1.20
N GLY A 58 11.20 3.22 -2.39
CA GLY A 58 12.46 3.59 -3.03
C GLY A 58 12.23 4.46 -4.26
N ARG A 59 13.27 5.20 -4.66
CA ARG A 59 13.26 5.95 -5.93
C ARG A 59 13.40 4.99 -7.09
N GLU A 60 12.47 5.08 -8.04
CA GLU A 60 12.45 4.23 -9.25
C GLU A 60 12.58 2.71 -8.98
N THR A 61 12.28 2.26 -7.75
CA THR A 61 12.42 0.86 -7.34
C THR A 61 11.13 0.12 -7.66
N ARG A 62 11.15 -0.68 -8.74
CA ARG A 62 9.94 -1.33 -9.27
C ARG A 62 9.31 -2.37 -8.34
N GLU A 63 10.08 -2.94 -7.43
CA GLU A 63 9.61 -3.97 -6.47
C GLU A 63 9.13 -3.39 -5.13
N ALA A 64 9.37 -2.10 -4.88
CA ALA A 64 8.90 -1.42 -3.67
C ALA A 64 7.41 -1.12 -3.78
N ALA A 65 6.63 -1.31 -2.71
CA ALA A 65 5.19 -0.99 -2.71
C ALA A 65 4.90 0.49 -3.00
N VAL A 66 5.81 1.36 -2.55
CA VAL A 66 5.70 2.81 -2.68
C VAL A 66 6.90 3.33 -3.46
N ARG A 67 6.67 3.86 -4.66
CA ARG A 67 7.72 4.38 -5.54
C ARG A 67 7.68 5.90 -5.58
N ILE A 68 8.83 6.52 -5.34
CA ILE A 68 9.00 7.96 -5.58
C ILE A 68 9.45 8.16 -7.01
N VAL A 69 8.66 8.93 -7.76
CA VAL A 69 8.92 9.32 -9.14
C VAL A 69 9.20 10.82 -9.14
N THR A 70 10.44 11.22 -9.36
CA THR A 70 10.83 12.64 -9.34
C THR A 70 10.42 13.38 -10.63
N GLY A 71 10.06 12.66 -11.68
CA GLY A 71 9.78 13.19 -13.01
C GLY A 71 11.05 13.47 -13.83
N THR A 72 10.85 13.92 -15.07
CA THR A 72 11.93 14.24 -16.02
C THR A 72 12.73 15.47 -15.55
N ALA A 73 14.04 15.47 -15.80
CA ALA A 73 14.91 16.61 -15.52
C ALA A 73 14.32 17.91 -16.11
N GLY A 74 14.34 18.99 -15.32
CA GLY A 74 13.75 20.28 -15.71
C GLY A 74 12.23 20.40 -15.51
N ARG A 75 11.54 19.36 -15.06
CA ARG A 75 10.10 19.38 -14.69
C ARG A 75 9.82 18.79 -13.31
N THR A 76 10.86 18.57 -12.51
CA THR A 76 10.78 17.87 -11.23
C THR A 76 9.92 18.60 -10.21
N ASP A 77 9.85 19.92 -10.27
CA ASP A 77 8.99 20.79 -9.45
C ASP A 77 7.49 20.55 -9.64
N ARG A 78 7.08 20.00 -10.79
CA ARG A 78 5.66 19.75 -11.12
C ARG A 78 5.33 18.27 -11.28
N ALA A 79 6.30 17.45 -11.67
CA ALA A 79 6.08 16.05 -12.00
C ALA A 79 6.37 15.09 -10.85
N ALA A 80 7.00 15.55 -9.75
CA ALA A 80 7.28 14.69 -8.61
C ALA A 80 5.98 14.12 -8.02
N ASN A 81 5.89 12.80 -7.89
CA ASN A 81 4.72 12.10 -7.37
C ASN A 81 5.10 10.81 -6.62
N LEU A 82 4.12 10.34 -5.86
CA LEU A 82 4.12 9.08 -5.14
C LEU A 82 3.28 8.05 -5.90
N GLU A 83 3.86 6.90 -6.24
CA GLU A 83 3.15 5.79 -6.85
C GLU A 83 2.96 4.66 -5.84
N LEU A 84 1.71 4.37 -5.51
CA LEU A 84 1.33 3.19 -4.72
C LEU A 84 1.01 2.03 -5.67
N LYS A 85 1.73 0.92 -5.55
CA LYS A 85 1.64 -0.24 -6.45
C LYS A 85 0.69 -1.38 -6.04
N PRO A 86 0.47 -1.70 -4.75
CA PRO A 86 -0.47 -2.75 -4.35
C PRO A 86 -1.91 -2.24 -4.45
N VAL A 87 -2.29 -1.84 -5.66
CA VAL A 87 -3.62 -1.37 -6.05
C VAL A 87 -4.05 -2.17 -7.28
N ASP A 88 -5.33 -2.50 -7.39
CA ASP A 88 -5.90 -3.10 -8.61
C ASP A 88 -7.32 -2.60 -8.88
N LEU A 89 -7.91 -3.05 -9.98
CA LEU A 89 -9.20 -2.57 -10.48
C LEU A 89 -10.41 -3.07 -9.68
N ALA A 90 -10.22 -4.00 -8.73
CA ALA A 90 -11.29 -4.39 -7.81
C ALA A 90 -11.51 -3.33 -6.71
N ALA A 91 -10.57 -2.38 -6.56
CA ALA A 91 -10.68 -1.29 -5.61
C ALA A 91 -11.80 -0.31 -5.97
N ASN A 92 -12.62 0.04 -4.97
CA ASN A 92 -13.46 1.23 -5.07
C ASN A 92 -12.53 2.46 -4.97
N PRO A 93 -12.43 3.32 -6.00
CA PRO A 93 -11.46 4.40 -6.01
C PRO A 93 -11.67 5.40 -4.86
N TYR A 94 -12.91 5.64 -4.44
CA TYR A 94 -13.20 6.53 -3.31
C TYR A 94 -12.66 5.98 -1.99
N LEU A 95 -12.82 4.68 -1.74
CA LEU A 95 -12.29 4.03 -0.53
C LEU A 95 -10.76 3.95 -0.57
N ALA A 96 -10.18 3.62 -1.72
CA ALA A 96 -8.75 3.56 -1.92
C ALA A 96 -8.08 4.93 -1.66
N PHE A 97 -8.62 6.01 -2.24
CA PHE A 97 -8.10 7.36 -2.00
C PHE A 97 -8.34 7.83 -0.57
N THR A 98 -9.50 7.55 0.02
CA THR A 98 -9.78 7.90 1.43
C THR A 98 -8.75 7.26 2.36
N GLY A 99 -8.50 5.95 2.20
CA GLY A 99 -7.49 5.25 2.98
C GLY A 99 -6.08 5.82 2.77
N LEU A 100 -5.68 6.02 1.51
CA LEU A 100 -4.35 6.55 1.17
C LEU A 100 -4.12 7.94 1.78
N ILE A 101 -5.10 8.83 1.67
CA ILE A 101 -5.02 10.19 2.22
C ILE A 101 -4.98 10.11 3.75
N ALA A 102 -5.83 9.31 4.38
CA ALA A 102 -5.84 9.14 5.83
C ALA A 102 -4.50 8.63 6.37
N ALA A 103 -3.93 7.60 5.73
CA ALA A 103 -2.62 7.07 6.10
C ALA A 103 -1.51 8.12 6.00
N GLY A 104 -1.49 8.90 4.92
CA GLY A 104 -0.50 9.94 4.75
C GLY A 104 -0.70 11.13 5.70
N LEU A 105 -1.94 11.50 6.00
CA LEU A 105 -2.26 12.53 7.00
C LEU A 105 -1.87 12.12 8.42
N ASP A 106 -2.01 10.84 8.78
CA ASP A 106 -1.52 10.33 10.06
C ASP A 106 0.00 10.45 10.17
N GLY A 107 0.72 10.08 9.10
CA GLY A 107 2.16 10.27 9.01
C GLY A 107 2.59 11.72 9.19
N LEU A 108 1.88 12.66 8.55
CA LEU A 108 2.09 14.11 8.72
C LEU A 108 1.84 14.57 10.16
N THR A 109 0.69 14.20 10.73
CA THR A 109 0.27 14.62 12.09
C THR A 109 1.25 14.12 13.14
N SER A 110 1.75 12.90 12.97
CA SER A 110 2.70 12.27 13.87
C SER A 110 4.17 12.57 13.55
N SER A 111 4.45 13.39 12.51
CA SER A 111 5.80 13.70 12.02
C SER A 111 6.64 12.43 11.83
N MET A 112 6.04 11.38 11.25
CA MET A 112 6.66 10.06 11.20
C MET A 112 7.98 10.08 10.41
N PRO A 113 9.07 9.53 10.96
CA PRO A 113 10.33 9.47 10.25
C PRO A 113 10.25 8.44 9.12
N LEU A 114 10.47 8.89 7.89
CA LEU A 114 10.50 7.99 6.74
C LEU A 114 11.70 7.03 6.85
N PRO A 115 11.49 5.69 6.90
CA PRO A 115 12.57 4.73 7.08
C PRO A 115 13.57 4.77 5.92
N ARG A 116 14.71 4.08 6.09
CA ARG A 116 15.72 3.96 5.03
C ARG A 116 15.08 3.38 3.77
N GLU A 117 15.46 3.94 2.62
CA GLU A 117 14.99 3.42 1.34
C GLU A 117 15.52 2.01 1.07
N ILE A 118 14.77 1.26 0.27
CA ILE A 118 15.18 -0.04 -0.25
C ILE A 118 15.54 0.13 -1.72
N THR A 119 16.72 -0.34 -2.09
CA THR A 119 17.17 -0.43 -3.48
C THR A 119 17.19 -1.90 -3.91
N GLY A 120 16.84 -2.17 -5.17
CA GLY A 120 16.73 -3.55 -5.68
C GLY A 120 15.43 -4.26 -5.28
N ASP A 121 15.44 -5.59 -5.31
CA ASP A 121 14.28 -6.42 -4.96
C ASP A 121 14.26 -6.74 -3.45
N PRO A 122 13.26 -6.26 -2.68
CA PRO A 122 13.12 -6.59 -1.26
C PRO A 122 13.00 -8.10 -0.98
N ALA A 123 12.54 -8.90 -1.95
CA ALA A 123 12.42 -10.36 -1.80
C ALA A 123 13.77 -11.07 -1.65
N LEU A 124 14.87 -10.44 -2.09
CA LEU A 124 16.22 -10.99 -2.03
C LEU A 124 16.96 -10.64 -0.73
N LEU A 125 16.33 -9.87 0.17
CA LEU A 125 16.92 -9.55 1.46
C LEU A 125 16.94 -10.78 2.37
N ALA A 126 18.07 -11.02 3.03
CA ALA A 126 18.14 -11.97 4.13
C ALA A 126 17.16 -11.57 5.26
N ALA A 127 16.60 -12.55 5.98
CA ALA A 127 15.51 -12.32 6.93
C ALA A 127 15.89 -11.36 8.08
N ASP A 128 17.12 -11.46 8.58
CA ASP A 128 17.69 -10.56 9.58
C ASP A 128 17.80 -9.12 9.05
N ARG A 129 18.26 -8.97 7.81
CA ARG A 129 18.38 -7.68 7.14
C ARG A 129 17.03 -7.05 6.84
N ALA A 130 16.06 -7.83 6.39
CA ALA A 130 14.68 -7.38 6.16
C ALA A 130 14.06 -6.87 7.46
N THR A 131 14.22 -7.63 8.56
CA THR A 131 13.75 -7.24 9.90
C THR A 131 14.39 -5.93 10.36
N ALA A 132 15.73 -5.80 10.26
CA ALA A 132 16.46 -4.60 10.65
C ALA A 132 16.06 -3.35 9.84
N LEU A 133 15.55 -3.53 8.62
CA LEU A 133 15.08 -2.46 7.75
C LEU A 133 13.55 -2.24 7.84
N GLY A 134 12.84 -3.00 8.66
CA GLY A 134 11.38 -2.93 8.77
C GLY A 134 10.64 -3.40 7.51
N VAL A 135 11.30 -4.16 6.63
CA VAL A 135 10.72 -4.71 5.41
C VAL A 135 9.94 -5.97 5.76
N ARG A 136 8.63 -5.91 5.58
CA ARG A 136 7.70 -7.02 5.85
C ARG A 136 6.92 -7.35 4.60
N ARG A 137 6.58 -8.63 4.44
CA ARG A 137 5.68 -9.09 3.39
C ARG A 137 4.27 -8.55 3.67
N LEU A 138 3.65 -7.90 2.67
CA LEU A 138 2.23 -7.52 2.73
C LEU A 138 1.33 -8.75 2.88
N PRO A 139 0.04 -8.59 3.25
CA PRO A 139 -0.88 -9.71 3.33
C PRO A 139 -0.89 -10.58 2.06
N THR A 140 -1.00 -11.89 2.24
CA THR A 140 -1.05 -12.89 1.15
C THR A 140 -2.46 -13.39 0.87
N SER A 141 -3.45 -12.90 1.60
CA SER A 141 -4.87 -13.18 1.39
C SER A 141 -5.75 -12.00 1.80
N LEU A 142 -6.97 -11.94 1.26
CA LEU A 142 -7.96 -10.92 1.64
C LEU A 142 -8.25 -10.96 3.13
N SER A 143 -8.44 -12.16 3.71
CA SER A 143 -8.66 -12.31 5.15
C SER A 143 -7.53 -11.73 6.02
N GLN A 144 -6.26 -11.85 5.61
CA GLN A 144 -5.14 -11.23 6.32
C GLN A 144 -5.19 -9.70 6.23
N ALA A 145 -5.49 -9.15 5.04
CA ALA A 145 -5.60 -7.71 4.86
C ALA A 145 -6.77 -7.12 5.67
N VAL A 146 -7.92 -7.79 5.70
CA VAL A 146 -9.09 -7.35 6.49
C VAL A 146 -8.79 -7.40 7.98
N ARG A 147 -8.04 -8.39 8.47
CA ARG A 147 -7.56 -8.41 9.87
C ARG A 147 -6.64 -7.24 10.18
N ALA A 148 -5.72 -6.91 9.27
CA ALA A 148 -4.86 -5.74 9.41
C ALA A 148 -5.67 -4.44 9.43
N PHE A 149 -6.63 -4.29 8.52
CA PHE A 149 -7.55 -3.15 8.49
C PHE A 149 -8.40 -3.03 9.76
N ARG A 150 -8.90 -4.16 10.29
CA ARG A 150 -9.66 -4.17 11.54
C ARG A 150 -8.84 -3.68 12.75
N ALA A 151 -7.53 -3.94 12.74
CA ALA A 151 -6.60 -3.51 13.77
C ALA A 151 -6.07 -2.07 13.57
N ASP A 152 -6.35 -1.45 12.41
CA ASP A 152 -5.87 -0.11 12.07
C ASP A 152 -6.89 0.95 12.46
N GLU A 153 -6.70 1.55 13.64
CA GLU A 153 -7.66 2.51 14.19
C GLU A 153 -7.79 3.76 13.32
N GLN A 154 -6.71 4.22 12.69
CA GLN A 154 -6.73 5.46 11.91
C GLN A 154 -7.47 5.31 10.59
N LEU A 155 -7.24 4.21 9.86
CA LEU A 155 -8.02 3.96 8.65
C LEU A 155 -9.49 3.71 8.93
N ARG A 156 -9.81 3.04 10.05
CA ARG A 156 -11.20 2.84 10.48
C ARG A 156 -11.86 4.15 10.88
N ALA A 157 -11.16 5.01 11.63
CA ALA A 157 -11.66 6.31 12.03
C ALA A 157 -11.96 7.20 10.82
N ALA A 158 -11.10 7.18 9.79
CA ALA A 158 -11.29 7.95 8.57
C ALA A 158 -12.55 7.56 7.77
N LEU A 159 -12.96 6.30 7.82
CA LEU A 159 -14.18 5.80 7.18
C LEU A 159 -15.43 5.95 8.06
N GLY A 160 -15.24 6.11 9.38
CA GLY A 160 -16.31 6.04 10.36
C GLY A 160 -16.78 4.60 10.62
N PRO A 161 -17.43 4.34 11.76
CA PRO A 161 -17.70 2.98 12.24
C PRO A 161 -18.58 2.17 11.28
N VAL A 162 -19.63 2.77 10.73
CA VAL A 162 -20.59 2.06 9.86
C VAL A 162 -19.91 1.55 8.57
N LEU A 163 -19.16 2.42 7.89
CA LEU A 163 -18.52 2.06 6.64
C LEU A 163 -17.31 1.15 6.87
N ALA A 164 -16.53 1.38 7.93
CA ALA A 164 -15.42 0.51 8.31
C ALA A 164 -15.92 -0.92 8.61
N ASP A 165 -17.00 -1.07 9.37
CA ASP A 165 -17.55 -2.38 9.69
C ASP A 165 -18.18 -3.05 8.46
N ALA A 166 -18.79 -2.29 7.55
CA ALA A 166 -19.27 -2.81 6.27
C ALA A 166 -18.12 -3.33 5.38
N VAL A 167 -16.99 -2.61 5.30
CA VAL A 167 -15.78 -3.09 4.63
C VAL A 167 -15.32 -4.41 5.23
N VAL A 168 -15.23 -4.50 6.56
CA VAL A 168 -14.80 -5.73 7.24
C VAL A 168 -15.76 -6.89 6.93
N ALA A 169 -17.06 -6.68 7.08
CA ALA A 169 -18.07 -7.72 6.90
C ALA A 169 -18.12 -8.26 5.47
N VAL A 170 -18.18 -7.36 4.47
CA VAL A 170 -18.25 -7.74 3.05
C VAL A 170 -16.99 -8.50 2.63
N ARG A 171 -15.81 -8.03 3.02
CA ARG A 171 -14.54 -8.64 2.59
C ARG A 171 -14.24 -9.96 3.28
N PHE A 172 -14.66 -10.15 4.54
CA PHE A 172 -14.65 -11.49 5.13
C PHE A 172 -15.63 -12.42 4.41
N GLY A 173 -16.86 -11.98 4.13
CA GLY A 173 -17.82 -12.77 3.37
C GLY A 173 -17.31 -13.19 1.99
N GLU A 174 -16.65 -12.29 1.25
CA GLU A 174 -15.99 -12.63 -0.01
C GLU A 174 -14.85 -13.64 0.18
N SER A 175 -14.00 -13.46 1.19
CA SER A 175 -12.92 -14.40 1.49
C SER A 175 -13.44 -15.79 1.85
N ASP A 176 -14.53 -15.87 2.62
CA ASP A 176 -15.14 -17.13 3.05
C ASP A 176 -15.82 -17.84 1.88
N SER A 177 -16.43 -17.09 0.95
CA SER A 177 -17.12 -17.63 -0.22
C SER A 177 -16.22 -18.41 -1.19
N VAL A 178 -14.89 -18.23 -1.09
CA VAL A 178 -13.89 -18.89 -1.93
C VAL A 178 -12.85 -19.67 -1.13
N ALA A 179 -13.08 -19.90 0.17
CA ALA A 179 -12.09 -20.51 1.06
C ALA A 179 -11.61 -21.91 0.61
N GLU A 180 -12.48 -22.67 -0.05
CA GLU A 180 -12.20 -24.03 -0.55
C GLU A 180 -11.80 -24.06 -2.03
N LEU A 181 -11.67 -22.90 -2.68
CA LEU A 181 -11.31 -22.82 -4.10
C LEU A 181 -9.79 -22.69 -4.27
N ASP A 182 -9.27 -23.30 -5.32
CA ASP A 182 -7.89 -23.10 -5.75
C ASP A 182 -7.69 -21.78 -6.55
N ASP A 183 -6.43 -21.46 -6.87
CA ASP A 183 -6.07 -20.23 -7.61
C ASP A 183 -6.81 -20.11 -8.97
N GLU A 184 -7.03 -21.23 -9.68
CA GLU A 184 -7.68 -21.22 -11.01
C GLU A 184 -9.19 -20.99 -10.88
N GLN A 185 -9.81 -21.64 -9.89
CA GLN A 185 -11.23 -21.48 -9.56
C GLN A 185 -11.52 -20.06 -9.05
N ILE A 186 -10.66 -19.49 -8.21
CA ILE A 186 -10.76 -18.08 -7.78
C ILE A 186 -10.66 -17.16 -8.99
N ALA A 187 -9.68 -17.36 -9.87
CA ALA A 187 -9.53 -16.54 -11.07
C ALA A 187 -10.77 -16.64 -11.97
N ALA A 188 -11.37 -17.82 -12.12
CA ALA A 188 -12.60 -18.02 -12.88
C ALA A 188 -13.80 -17.30 -12.24
N ALA A 189 -13.94 -17.37 -10.90
CA ALA A 189 -15.03 -16.74 -10.16
C ALA A 189 -15.06 -15.20 -10.29
N TYR A 190 -13.87 -14.58 -10.40
CA TYR A 190 -13.72 -13.12 -10.43
C TYR A 190 -13.46 -12.52 -11.82
N ARG A 191 -13.24 -13.33 -12.87
CA ARG A 191 -12.86 -12.86 -14.23
C ARG A 191 -13.76 -11.78 -14.83
N TRP A 192 -15.05 -11.80 -14.52
CA TRP A 192 -16.06 -10.90 -15.10
C TRP A 192 -16.82 -10.09 -14.03
N LYS A 193 -16.23 -9.92 -12.85
CA LYS A 193 -16.84 -9.22 -11.72
C LYS A 193 -16.43 -7.75 -11.63
N TYR A 194 -15.31 -7.37 -12.27
CA TYR A 194 -14.70 -6.05 -12.23
C TYR A 194 -14.45 -5.54 -13.65
#